data_AF-A0A661BC04-F1
#
_entry.id   AF-A0A661BC04-F1
#
_cell.length_a   1.000
_cell.length_b   1.000
_cell.length_c   1.000
_cell.angle_alpha   90.00
_cell.angle_beta   90.00
_cell.angle_gamma   90.00
#
_symmetry.space_group_name_H-M   'P 1'
#
loop_
_entity.id
_entity.type
_entity.pdbx_description
1 polymer ?
#
loop_
_entity_poly.entity_id
_entity_poly.type
_entity_poly.pdbx_seq_one_letter_code
_entity_poly.pdbx_strand_id
1 'polypeptide(L)'
;YIIPEIEEKGLYRRYISVMQFLFDTYRRLTKAGIPQEDARFVLPYSFKTNLFLTANTREMMNIISQAIYGRGKNFPEIKWVGKRLLEEMQKLIPCIFSNLGNLIEKPAEDDFIHKLSREHNLTRSEGEKPTVELLSYTPDPERVVFTAAVMEKSIGDTERIKNLYTEEFFEKVLDSILCSRRERALEQASFSFRIGGISLPALTHIARHRMQSPVIPSLADVGKSENFVIPETIKKRKELLHLYKEAFRRSESLYKKFLASRVPKETAIYTYLSGNTTDIITTMNARELYHFFGLRTCNRAQWEIKVVADRMLVLVKGVAPVIFKKAGPRCIRLGYCPEGKKSCGKLDEVRKRYSEI
;
A
#
# COMPACT_ATOMS: atom_id res chain seq x y z
N TYR A 1 -8.78 -4.31 20.43
CA TYR A 1 -7.37 -4.43 20.04
C TYR A 1 -6.82 -5.73 20.58
N ILE A 2 -5.70 -6.20 20.05
CA ILE A 2 -4.94 -7.34 20.54
C ILE A 2 -3.98 -6.86 21.62
N ILE A 3 -3.90 -7.62 22.72
CA ILE A 3 -2.94 -7.36 23.80
C ILE A 3 -1.81 -8.35 23.60
N PRO A 4 -0.58 -7.90 23.30
CA PRO A 4 0.53 -8.81 23.15
C PRO A 4 0.98 -9.35 24.52
N GLU A 5 1.81 -10.40 24.50
CA GLU A 5 2.46 -10.92 25.70
C GLU A 5 3.43 -9.87 26.27
N ILE A 6 3.12 -9.35 27.45
CA ILE A 6 3.91 -8.36 28.19
C ILE A 6 4.10 -8.88 29.61
N GLU A 7 5.30 -9.37 29.92
CA GLU A 7 5.62 -9.96 31.22
C GLU A 7 5.63 -8.92 32.36
N GLU A 8 6.16 -7.72 32.07
CA GLU A 8 6.29 -6.66 33.05
C GLU A 8 4.92 -6.04 33.38
N LYS A 9 4.42 -6.26 34.60
CA LYS A 9 3.11 -5.76 35.06
C LYS A 9 2.93 -4.25 34.91
N GLY A 10 3.99 -3.47 35.15
CA GLY A 10 3.97 -2.01 34.99
C GLY A 10 3.75 -1.59 33.54
N LEU A 11 4.49 -2.23 32.62
CA LEU A 11 4.39 -2.00 31.20
C LEU A 11 3.04 -2.46 30.62
N TYR A 12 2.52 -3.60 31.09
CA TYR A 12 1.19 -4.09 30.74
C TYR A 12 0.10 -3.06 31.10
N ARG A 13 0.08 -2.58 32.35
CA ARG A 13 -0.88 -1.56 32.79
C ARG A 13 -0.80 -0.29 31.96
N ARG A 14 0.43 0.12 31.61
CA ARG A 14 0.65 1.29 30.75
C ARG A 14 0.12 1.08 29.35
N TYR A 15 0.37 -0.09 28.76
CA TYR A 15 -0.16 -0.46 27.44
C TYR A 15 -1.68 -0.33 27.42
N ILE A 16 -2.38 -0.95 28.38
CA ILE A 16 -3.84 -0.87 28.49
C ILE A 16 -4.33 0.57 28.64
N SER A 17 -3.71 1.36 29.51
CA SER A 17 -4.07 2.77 29.73
C SER A 17 -3.92 3.61 28.46
N VAL A 18 -2.82 3.43 27.71
CA VAL A 18 -2.63 4.11 26.42
C VAL A 18 -3.71 3.67 25.43
N MET A 19 -3.96 2.38 25.30
CA MET A 19 -4.98 1.87 24.38
C MET A 19 -6.37 2.44 24.69
N GLN A 20 -6.80 2.46 25.96
CA GLN A 20 -8.05 3.09 26.38
C GLN A 20 -8.09 4.57 25.97
N PHE A 21 -7.01 5.32 26.21
CA PHE A 21 -6.92 6.73 25.80
C PHE A 21 -7.06 6.92 24.29
N LEU A 22 -6.51 6.03 23.46
CA LEU A 22 -6.64 6.10 22.00
C LEU A 22 -8.09 5.92 21.54
N PHE A 23 -8.80 4.93 22.11
CA PHE A 23 -10.22 4.72 21.81
C PHE A 23 -11.09 5.89 22.31
N ASP A 24 -10.79 6.45 23.48
CA ASP A 24 -11.46 7.64 24.00
C ASP A 24 -11.25 8.86 23.10
N THR A 25 -10.03 9.03 22.62
CA THR A 25 -9.68 10.09 21.67
C THR A 25 -10.46 9.94 20.37
N TYR A 26 -10.50 8.74 19.79
CA TYR A 26 -11.32 8.44 18.62
C TYR A 26 -12.81 8.80 18.86
N ARG A 27 -13.38 8.39 20.00
CA ARG A 27 -14.78 8.71 20.38
C ARG A 27 -15.02 10.22 20.51
N ARG A 28 -14.07 10.97 21.07
CA ARG A 28 -14.16 12.44 21.18
C ARG A 28 -14.09 13.13 19.82
N LEU A 29 -13.16 12.72 18.96
CA LEU A 29 -13.02 13.26 17.60
C LEU A 29 -14.30 13.05 16.78
N THR A 30 -14.83 11.83 16.80
CA THR A 30 -16.08 11.49 16.10
C THR A 30 -17.30 12.24 16.65
N LYS A 31 -17.44 12.35 17.98
CA LYS A 31 -18.49 13.18 18.61
C LYS A 31 -18.40 14.66 18.24
N ALA A 32 -17.18 15.15 18.00
CA ALA A 32 -16.96 16.51 17.53
C ALA A 32 -17.24 16.68 16.02
N GLY A 33 -17.70 15.65 15.31
CA GLY A 33 -18.04 15.71 13.89
C GLY A 33 -16.85 15.51 12.95
N ILE A 34 -15.70 15.01 13.43
CA ILE A 34 -14.61 14.58 12.55
C ILE A 34 -15.06 13.29 11.83
N PRO A 35 -14.90 13.19 10.49
CA PRO A 35 -15.20 11.98 9.75
C PRO A 35 -14.50 10.75 10.34
N GLN A 36 -15.17 9.61 10.39
CA GLN A 36 -14.60 8.37 10.92
C GLN A 36 -13.32 7.95 10.18
N GLU A 37 -13.26 8.20 8.86
CA GLU A 37 -12.09 7.94 8.03
C GLU A 37 -10.83 8.72 8.47
N ASP A 38 -11.01 9.91 9.03
CA ASP A 38 -9.93 10.76 9.54
C ASP A 38 -9.64 10.45 11.02
N ALA A 39 -10.69 10.28 11.82
CA ALA A 39 -10.54 9.99 13.24
C ALA A 39 -9.82 8.65 13.49
N ARG A 40 -10.00 7.65 12.62
CA ARG A 40 -9.36 6.33 12.77
C ARG A 40 -7.83 6.35 12.68
N PHE A 41 -7.17 7.46 12.35
CA PHE A 41 -5.71 7.47 12.34
C PHE A 41 -5.10 7.37 13.75
N VAL A 42 -5.79 7.81 14.80
CA VAL A 42 -5.31 7.66 16.20
C VAL A 42 -5.45 6.24 16.76
N LEU A 43 -6.17 5.39 16.03
CA LEU A 43 -6.56 4.07 16.50
C LEU A 43 -5.40 3.08 16.33
N PRO A 44 -5.17 2.17 17.30
CA PRO A 44 -4.04 1.25 17.29
C PRO A 44 -4.14 0.25 16.15
N TYR A 45 -3.05 -0.01 15.41
CA TYR A 45 -3.07 -0.89 14.24
C TYR A 45 -3.18 -2.40 14.58
N SER A 46 -3.35 -2.74 15.86
CA SER A 46 -3.58 -4.09 16.39
C SER A 46 -5.08 -4.43 16.55
N PHE A 47 -5.90 -4.12 15.55
CA PHE A 47 -7.35 -4.41 15.60
C PHE A 47 -7.65 -5.91 15.56
N LYS A 48 -8.71 -6.30 16.29
CA LYS A 48 -9.34 -7.61 16.06
C LYS A 48 -10.12 -7.51 14.76
N THR A 49 -9.95 -8.49 13.88
CA THR A 49 -10.68 -8.59 12.62
C THR A 49 -11.18 -10.01 12.40
N ASN A 50 -12.24 -10.13 11.63
CA ASN A 50 -12.65 -11.40 11.06
C ASN A 50 -11.96 -11.56 9.70
N LEU A 51 -11.54 -12.79 9.39
CA LEU A 51 -10.92 -13.14 8.11
C LEU A 51 -11.87 -14.05 7.34
N PHE A 52 -12.15 -13.67 6.10
CA PHE A 52 -12.79 -14.53 5.11
C PHE A 52 -11.83 -14.66 3.93
N LEU A 53 -11.40 -15.87 3.62
CA LEU A 53 -10.39 -16.13 2.60
C LEU A 53 -10.75 -17.36 1.77
N THR A 54 -10.39 -17.31 0.49
CA THR A 54 -10.44 -18.44 -0.43
C THR A 54 -9.04 -18.63 -1.01
N ALA A 55 -8.53 -19.85 -0.97
CA ALA A 55 -7.23 -20.20 -1.52
C ALA A 55 -7.32 -21.56 -2.23
N ASN A 56 -6.57 -21.71 -3.33
CA ASN A 56 -6.33 -23.04 -3.86
C ASN A 56 -5.37 -23.81 -2.93
N THR A 57 -5.27 -25.13 -3.10
CA THR A 57 -4.49 -25.99 -2.19
C THR A 57 -3.03 -25.56 -2.07
N ARG A 58 -2.38 -25.22 -3.18
CA ARG A 58 -0.98 -24.75 -3.19
C ARG A 58 -0.82 -23.48 -2.36
N GLU A 59 -1.73 -22.53 -2.50
CA GLU A 59 -1.67 -21.28 -1.74
C GLU A 59 -2.03 -21.49 -0.27
N MET A 60 -2.95 -22.41 0.05
CA MET A 60 -3.24 -22.80 1.43
C MET A 60 -2.01 -23.42 2.11
N MET A 61 -1.29 -24.31 1.43
CA MET A 61 -0.02 -24.86 1.91
C MET A 61 1.00 -23.76 2.19
N ASN A 62 1.14 -22.79 1.27
CA ASN A 62 2.04 -21.65 1.45
C ASN A 62 1.65 -20.78 2.65
N ILE A 63 0.38 -20.43 2.79
CA ILE A 63 -0.14 -19.63 3.91
C ILE A 63 0.17 -20.30 5.25
N ILE A 64 -0.18 -21.60 5.38
CA ILE A 64 0.06 -22.36 6.61
C ILE A 64 1.55 -22.46 6.90
N SER A 65 2.38 -22.76 5.90
CA SER A 65 3.83 -22.88 6.06
C SER A 65 4.46 -21.54 6.50
N GLN A 66 4.11 -20.43 5.86
CA GLN A 66 4.60 -19.10 6.22
C GLN A 66 4.14 -18.66 7.62
N ALA A 67 2.93 -19.05 8.04
CA ALA A 67 2.39 -18.73 9.34
C ALA A 67 3.09 -19.50 10.48
N ILE A 68 3.39 -20.79 10.27
CA ILE A 68 3.94 -21.66 11.33
C ILE A 68 5.47 -21.65 11.36
N TYR A 69 6.12 -21.66 10.18
CA TYR A 69 7.56 -21.89 10.04
C TYR A 69 8.30 -20.68 9.43
N GLY A 70 7.61 -19.89 8.62
CA GLY A 70 8.14 -18.66 8.01
C GLY A 70 8.10 -17.44 8.93
N ARG A 71 8.02 -16.25 8.33
CA ARG A 71 8.03 -14.95 9.06
C ARG A 71 6.84 -14.79 10.01
N GLY A 72 5.73 -15.45 9.73
CA GLY A 72 4.52 -15.38 10.58
C GLY A 72 4.70 -16.00 11.96
N LYS A 73 5.70 -16.88 12.14
CA LYS A 73 5.94 -17.58 13.41
C LYS A 73 6.30 -16.65 14.56
N ASN A 74 6.82 -15.46 14.26
CA ASN A 74 7.21 -14.46 15.25
C ASN A 74 5.99 -13.67 15.77
N PHE A 75 4.80 -13.88 15.19
CA PHE A 75 3.56 -13.24 15.61
C PHE A 75 2.59 -14.30 16.14
N PRO A 76 2.27 -14.28 17.46
CA PRO A 76 1.46 -15.33 18.09
C PRO A 76 0.12 -15.59 17.39
N GLU A 77 -0.58 -14.54 16.96
CA GLU A 77 -1.89 -14.66 16.33
C GLU A 77 -1.80 -15.28 14.94
N ILE A 78 -0.77 -14.91 14.15
CA ILE A 78 -0.57 -15.48 12.81
C ILE A 78 -0.22 -16.96 12.92
N LYS A 79 0.70 -17.31 13.83
CA LYS A 79 1.08 -18.70 14.10
C LYS A 79 -0.12 -19.52 14.58
N TRP A 80 -0.96 -18.93 15.44
CA TRP A 80 -2.18 -19.57 15.92
C TRP A 80 -3.18 -19.83 14.78
N VAL A 81 -3.46 -18.85 13.92
CA VAL A 81 -4.31 -19.04 12.73
C VAL A 81 -3.75 -20.13 11.83
N GLY A 82 -2.44 -20.13 11.57
CA GLY A 82 -1.77 -21.15 10.77
C GLY A 82 -1.97 -22.56 11.32
N LYS A 83 -1.81 -22.74 12.65
CA LYS A 83 -2.05 -24.04 13.31
C LYS A 83 -3.50 -24.49 13.19
N ARG A 84 -4.47 -23.58 13.39
CA ARG A 84 -5.90 -23.90 13.24
C ARG A 84 -6.26 -24.28 11.81
N LEU A 85 -5.72 -23.57 10.82
CA LEU A 85 -5.90 -23.93 9.41
C LEU A 85 -5.30 -25.31 9.12
N LEU A 86 -4.11 -25.62 9.64
CA LEU A 86 -3.47 -26.92 9.48
C LEU A 86 -4.33 -28.05 10.07
N GLU A 87 -4.84 -27.89 11.29
CA GLU A 87 -5.73 -28.86 11.96
C GLU A 87 -6.97 -29.16 11.10
N GLU A 88 -7.64 -28.13 10.56
CA GLU A 88 -8.82 -28.32 9.72
C GLU A 88 -8.47 -28.94 8.35
N MET A 89 -7.36 -28.53 7.74
CA MET A 89 -6.92 -29.08 6.45
C MET A 89 -6.46 -30.53 6.56
N GLN A 90 -5.85 -30.94 7.68
CA GLN A 90 -5.46 -32.33 7.95
C GLN A 90 -6.67 -33.26 8.07
N LYS A 91 -7.82 -32.78 8.57
CA LYS A 91 -9.06 -33.54 8.60
C LYS A 91 -9.65 -33.76 7.20
N LEU A 92 -9.55 -32.75 6.33
CA LEU A 92 -10.14 -32.77 4.99
C LEU A 92 -9.25 -33.49 3.96
N ILE A 93 -7.94 -33.23 3.97
CA ILE A 93 -6.98 -33.75 2.98
C ILE A 93 -5.67 -34.18 3.66
N PRO A 94 -5.67 -35.27 4.46
CA PRO A 94 -4.51 -35.68 5.25
C PRO A 94 -3.24 -35.92 4.41
N CYS A 95 -3.39 -36.50 3.22
CA CYS A 95 -2.26 -36.87 2.35
C CYS A 95 -1.38 -35.67 1.94
N ILE A 96 -1.93 -34.46 1.91
CA ILE A 96 -1.20 -33.24 1.56
C ILE A 96 -0.66 -32.54 2.81
N PHE A 97 -1.46 -32.46 3.88
CA PHE A 97 -1.17 -31.57 5.01
C PHE A 97 -0.47 -32.25 6.20
N SER A 98 -0.40 -33.58 6.27
CA SER A 98 0.30 -34.27 7.37
C SER A 98 1.82 -34.06 7.34
N ASN A 99 2.41 -33.81 6.17
CA ASN A 99 3.87 -33.67 5.98
C ASN A 99 4.32 -32.25 5.59
N LEU A 100 3.54 -31.22 5.93
CA LEU A 100 3.85 -29.82 5.55
C LEU A 100 5.16 -29.29 6.18
N GLY A 101 5.70 -29.99 7.18
CA GLY A 101 6.68 -29.51 8.14
C GLY A 101 8.04 -29.00 7.62
N ASN A 102 8.38 -29.15 6.33
CA ASN A 102 9.74 -28.88 5.83
C ASN A 102 9.83 -27.98 4.60
N LEU A 103 8.75 -27.28 4.21
CA LEU A 103 8.75 -26.61 2.90
C LEU A 103 9.54 -25.31 2.82
N ILE A 104 9.89 -24.66 3.94
CA ILE A 104 10.52 -23.32 3.92
C ILE A 104 11.46 -23.13 5.11
N GLU A 105 12.68 -23.63 5.00
CA GLU A 105 13.85 -23.03 5.67
C GLU A 105 14.62 -22.22 4.63
N LYS A 106 14.26 -20.95 4.48
CA LYS A 106 15.25 -19.99 3.99
C LYS A 106 16.11 -19.61 5.19
N PRO A 107 17.45 -19.60 5.06
CA PRO A 107 18.31 -19.12 6.14
C PRO A 107 17.88 -17.72 6.58
N ALA A 108 18.16 -17.38 7.83
CA ALA A 108 17.92 -16.02 8.32
C ALA A 108 18.55 -15.01 7.35
N GLU A 109 17.80 -13.97 6.99
CA GLU A 109 18.30 -12.89 6.13
C GLU A 109 19.59 -12.33 6.73
N ASP A 110 20.61 -12.12 5.89
CA ASP A 110 21.86 -11.48 6.29
C ASP A 110 21.56 -10.07 6.84
N ASP A 111 22.00 -9.81 8.07
CA ASP A 111 21.81 -8.54 8.78
C ASP A 111 22.66 -7.40 8.19
N PHE A 112 23.50 -7.67 7.17
CA PHE A 112 24.35 -6.68 6.52
C PHE A 112 23.59 -5.41 6.10
N ILE A 113 22.44 -5.53 5.43
CA ILE A 113 21.66 -4.37 4.97
C ILE A 113 21.11 -3.56 6.14
N HIS A 114 20.71 -4.23 7.23
CA HIS A 114 20.24 -3.57 8.43
C HIS A 114 21.36 -2.83 9.17
N LYS A 115 22.56 -3.42 9.24
CA LYS A 115 23.75 -2.79 9.79
C LYS A 115 24.13 -1.55 9.00
N LEU A 116 24.22 -1.67 7.68
CA LEU A 116 24.51 -0.57 6.76
C LEU A 116 23.53 0.59 6.95
N SER A 117 22.23 0.29 7.06
CA SER A 117 21.20 1.32 7.28
C SER A 117 21.38 2.08 8.60
N ARG A 118 21.82 1.41 9.66
CA ARG A 118 22.06 2.02 10.98
C ARG A 118 23.35 2.85 10.97
N GLU A 119 24.42 2.31 10.41
CA GLU A 119 25.73 2.97 10.32
C GLU A 119 25.65 4.30 9.57
N HIS A 120 24.87 4.34 8.49
CA HIS A 120 24.71 5.54 7.67
C HIS A 120 23.59 6.48 8.13
N ASN A 121 22.94 6.21 9.28
CA ASN A 121 21.80 6.99 9.76
C ASN A 121 20.79 7.28 8.65
N LEU A 122 20.42 6.26 7.86
CA LEU A 122 19.42 6.39 6.81
C LEU A 122 18.07 6.68 7.48
N THR A 123 17.82 7.96 7.70
CA THR A 123 16.69 8.49 8.45
C THR A 123 15.47 8.60 7.54
N ARG A 124 14.30 8.62 8.17
CA ARG A 124 13.02 8.66 7.45
C ARG A 124 12.82 10.03 6.81
N SER A 125 12.12 10.06 5.67
CA SER A 125 11.72 11.32 5.05
C SER A 125 10.92 12.19 6.03
N GLU A 126 11.34 13.44 6.21
CA GLU A 126 10.62 14.44 6.98
C GLU A 126 9.39 14.93 6.19
N GLY A 127 8.23 14.99 6.85
CA GLY A 127 7.03 15.62 6.27
C GLY A 127 5.70 15.01 6.70
N GLU A 128 4.67 15.85 6.75
CA GLU A 128 3.29 15.44 7.06
C GLU A 128 2.53 14.90 5.82
N LYS A 129 3.04 15.13 4.61
CA LYS A 129 2.40 14.74 3.35
C LYS A 129 3.21 13.63 2.67
N PRO A 130 2.54 12.65 2.04
CA PRO A 130 3.26 11.61 1.32
C PRO A 130 4.05 12.22 0.17
N THR A 131 5.23 11.69 -0.12
CA THR A 131 6.08 12.08 -1.26
C THR A 131 6.03 10.98 -2.32
N VAL A 132 6.19 11.36 -3.58
CA VAL A 132 6.23 10.40 -4.70
C VAL A 132 7.38 10.82 -5.60
N GLU A 133 8.22 9.86 -5.92
CA GLU A 133 9.38 10.03 -6.79
C GLU A 133 9.39 8.90 -7.82
N LEU A 134 9.61 9.23 -9.09
CA LEU A 134 9.81 8.26 -10.16
C LEU A 134 11.30 7.88 -10.18
N LEU A 135 11.62 6.66 -9.74
CA LEU A 135 13.00 6.19 -9.62
C LEU A 135 13.56 5.70 -10.96
N SER A 136 12.75 4.98 -11.72
CA SER A 136 13.14 4.42 -13.01
C SER A 136 11.94 4.11 -13.87
N TYR A 137 12.15 4.02 -15.17
CA TYR A 137 11.14 3.62 -16.15
C TYR A 137 11.78 2.92 -17.35
N THR A 138 11.00 2.18 -18.12
CA THR A 138 11.45 1.58 -19.39
C THR A 138 11.96 2.68 -20.32
N PRO A 139 13.19 2.62 -20.86
CA PRO A 139 13.67 3.56 -21.86
C PRO A 139 12.73 3.64 -23.07
N ASP A 140 12.45 4.85 -23.56
CA ASP A 140 11.53 5.11 -24.67
C ASP A 140 10.18 4.34 -24.56
N PRO A 141 9.43 4.53 -23.45
CA PRO A 141 8.30 3.66 -23.12
C PRO A 141 7.22 3.64 -24.22
N GLU A 142 7.01 4.76 -24.89
CA GLU A 142 6.05 4.93 -25.98
C GLU A 142 6.43 4.12 -27.22
N ARG A 143 7.72 4.16 -27.61
CA ARG A 143 8.23 3.36 -28.74
C ARG A 143 8.15 1.87 -28.43
N VAL A 144 8.44 1.47 -27.20
CA VAL A 144 8.35 0.08 -26.75
C VAL A 144 6.90 -0.42 -26.82
N VAL A 145 5.94 0.35 -26.31
CA VAL A 145 4.52 0.00 -26.37
C VAL A 145 4.02 -0.03 -27.81
N PHE A 146 4.38 0.96 -28.63
CA PHE A 146 4.05 0.98 -30.06
C PHE A 146 4.55 -0.27 -30.77
N THR A 147 5.83 -0.60 -30.59
CA THR A 147 6.45 -1.77 -31.22
C THR A 147 5.73 -3.05 -30.81
N ALA A 148 5.46 -3.21 -29.51
CA ALA A 148 4.73 -4.37 -29.00
C ALA A 148 3.31 -4.49 -29.58
N ALA A 149 2.58 -3.37 -29.71
CA ALA A 149 1.24 -3.36 -30.27
C ALA A 149 1.23 -3.75 -31.76
N VAL A 150 2.17 -3.23 -32.54
CA VAL A 150 2.32 -3.57 -33.97
C VAL A 150 2.74 -5.03 -34.13
N MET A 151 3.71 -5.52 -33.34
CA MET A 151 4.16 -6.92 -33.36
C MET A 151 3.06 -7.91 -32.93
N GLU A 152 2.13 -7.52 -32.07
CA GLU A 152 0.99 -8.38 -31.71
C GLU A 152 0.13 -8.76 -32.94
N LYS A 153 0.17 -7.93 -33.99
CA LYS A 153 -0.62 -8.10 -35.23
C LYS A 153 0.24 -8.33 -36.48
N SER A 154 1.56 -8.40 -36.35
CA SER A 154 2.47 -8.51 -37.50
C SER A 154 3.69 -9.37 -37.17
N ILE A 155 4.23 -10.03 -38.18
CA ILE A 155 5.49 -10.80 -38.09
C ILE A 155 6.61 -9.98 -38.76
N GLY A 156 6.69 -8.69 -38.39
CA GLY A 156 7.55 -7.71 -39.02
C GLY A 156 8.94 -7.59 -38.38
N ASP A 157 9.92 -7.14 -39.17
CA ASP A 157 11.22 -6.71 -38.66
C ASP A 157 11.09 -5.47 -37.75
N THR A 158 11.76 -5.51 -36.60
CA THR A 158 11.66 -4.47 -35.58
C THR A 158 12.17 -3.11 -36.05
N GLU A 159 13.19 -3.07 -36.92
CA GLU A 159 13.70 -1.80 -37.46
C GLU A 159 12.68 -1.12 -38.35
N ARG A 160 11.97 -1.88 -39.19
CA ARG A 160 10.86 -1.34 -39.99
C ARG A 160 9.76 -0.77 -39.11
N ILE A 161 9.41 -1.44 -38.01
CA ILE A 161 8.38 -0.96 -37.08
C ILE A 161 8.84 0.33 -36.40
N LYS A 162 10.10 0.41 -35.94
CA LYS A 162 10.65 1.63 -35.33
C LYS A 162 10.59 2.83 -36.28
N ASN A 163 10.82 2.62 -37.59
CA ASN A 163 10.75 3.67 -38.60
C ASN A 163 9.33 4.16 -38.89
N LEU A 164 8.30 3.38 -38.56
CA LEU A 164 6.90 3.83 -38.65
C LEU A 164 6.48 4.72 -37.48
N TYR A 165 7.29 4.78 -36.42
CA TYR A 165 6.91 5.51 -35.21
C TYR A 165 6.87 7.02 -35.47
N THR A 166 5.70 7.60 -35.30
CA THR A 166 5.48 9.03 -35.08
C THR A 166 4.50 9.18 -33.91
N GLU A 167 4.54 10.30 -33.19
CA GLU A 167 3.62 10.52 -32.06
C GLU A 167 2.15 10.47 -32.50
N GLU A 168 1.81 11.11 -33.62
CA GLU A 168 0.46 11.09 -34.19
C GLU A 168 -0.01 9.68 -34.55
N PHE A 169 0.90 8.85 -35.08
CA PHE A 169 0.56 7.47 -35.42
C PHE A 169 0.43 6.61 -34.17
N PHE A 170 1.29 6.83 -33.18
CA PHE A 170 1.18 6.13 -31.90
C PHE A 170 -0.11 6.51 -31.17
N GLU A 171 -0.60 7.74 -31.22
CA GLU A 171 -1.90 8.12 -30.68
C GLU A 171 -3.04 7.27 -31.26
N LYS A 172 -3.05 7.04 -32.58
CA LYS A 172 -4.04 6.17 -33.25
C LYS A 172 -3.91 4.71 -32.80
N VAL A 173 -2.69 4.21 -32.68
CA VAL A 173 -2.43 2.85 -32.19
C VAL A 173 -2.86 2.71 -30.73
N LEU A 174 -2.55 3.68 -29.89
CA LEU A 174 -2.93 3.70 -28.48
C LEU A 174 -4.45 3.67 -28.31
N ASP A 175 -5.19 4.42 -29.12
CA ASP A 175 -6.66 4.39 -29.10
C ASP A 175 -7.22 3.00 -29.44
N SER A 176 -6.58 2.30 -30.39
CA SER A 176 -6.89 0.89 -30.67
C SER A 176 -6.58 -0.03 -29.48
N ILE A 177 -5.43 0.15 -28.82
CA ILE A 177 -5.04 -0.62 -27.63
C ILE A 177 -6.08 -0.42 -26.52
N LEU A 178 -6.46 0.82 -26.21
CA LEU A 178 -7.38 1.17 -25.12
C LEU A 178 -8.83 0.73 -25.39
N CYS A 179 -9.22 0.55 -26.65
CA CYS A 179 -10.52 -0.03 -27.03
C CYS A 179 -10.53 -1.56 -27.01
N SER A 180 -9.36 -2.19 -26.98
CA SER A 180 -9.24 -3.64 -26.97
C SER A 180 -9.68 -4.25 -25.64
N ARG A 181 -10.16 -5.51 -25.67
CA ARG A 181 -10.43 -6.27 -24.42
C ARG A 181 -9.17 -6.59 -23.62
N ARG A 182 -7.99 -6.51 -24.24
CA ARG A 182 -6.71 -6.92 -23.66
C ARG A 182 -5.64 -5.91 -24.06
N GLU A 183 -5.47 -4.88 -23.23
CA GLU A 183 -4.49 -3.79 -23.39
C GLU A 183 -3.02 -4.27 -23.15
N ARG A 184 -2.62 -5.41 -23.73
CA ARG A 184 -1.40 -6.16 -23.34
C ARG A 184 -0.11 -5.46 -23.73
N ALA A 185 -0.10 -4.70 -24.82
CA ALA A 185 1.06 -3.91 -25.23
C ALA A 185 1.50 -2.91 -24.16
N LEU A 186 0.59 -2.38 -23.34
CA LEU A 186 0.89 -1.49 -22.22
C LEU A 186 1.74 -2.16 -21.13
N GLU A 187 1.75 -3.50 -21.05
CA GLU A 187 2.54 -4.21 -20.03
C GLU A 187 4.05 -4.13 -20.29
N GLN A 188 4.47 -3.72 -21.48
CA GLN A 188 5.89 -3.62 -21.86
C GLN A 188 6.60 -2.38 -21.29
N ALA A 189 5.85 -1.34 -20.91
CA ALA A 189 6.39 -0.16 -20.23
C ALA A 189 6.19 -0.28 -18.71
N SER A 190 7.28 -0.25 -17.94
CA SER A 190 7.28 -0.33 -16.48
C SER A 190 7.81 0.94 -15.85
N PHE A 191 7.28 1.30 -14.68
CA PHE A 191 7.60 2.52 -13.93
C PHE A 191 7.75 2.16 -12.45
N SER A 192 8.88 2.56 -11.86
CA SER A 192 9.22 2.29 -10.47
C SER A 192 9.14 3.59 -9.67
N PHE A 193 8.43 3.55 -8.55
CA PHE A 193 8.21 4.70 -7.69
C PHE A 193 8.74 4.43 -6.29
N ARG A 194 9.34 5.45 -5.69
CA ARG A 194 9.42 5.57 -4.25
C ARG A 194 8.20 6.35 -3.78
N ILE A 195 7.48 5.81 -2.80
CA ILE A 195 6.36 6.48 -2.16
C ILE A 195 6.71 6.62 -0.68
N GLY A 196 7.01 7.85 -0.26
CA GLY A 196 7.40 8.16 1.11
C GLY A 196 6.25 8.65 1.97
N GLY A 197 6.30 8.39 3.27
CA GLY A 197 5.40 9.00 4.25
C GLY A 197 3.93 8.59 4.13
N ILE A 198 3.62 7.38 3.62
CA ILE A 198 2.24 6.90 3.54
C ILE A 198 1.80 6.23 4.85
N SER A 199 0.55 6.44 5.23
CA SER A 199 -0.07 5.80 6.39
C SER A 199 -0.20 4.29 6.21
N LEU A 200 -0.30 3.56 7.32
CA LEU A 200 -0.51 2.10 7.28
C LEU A 200 -1.81 1.70 6.54
N PRO A 201 -2.95 2.42 6.68
CA PRO A 201 -4.11 2.21 5.82
C PRO A 201 -3.84 2.46 4.33
N ALA A 202 -3.14 3.54 3.97
CA ALA A 202 -2.81 3.83 2.57
C ALA A 202 -1.91 2.75 1.95
N LEU A 203 -0.98 2.18 2.73
CA LEU A 203 -0.20 1.00 2.33
C LEU A 203 -1.11 -0.15 1.91
N THR A 204 -2.16 -0.47 2.68
CA THR A 204 -3.11 -1.53 2.31
C THR A 204 -3.98 -1.17 1.09
N HIS A 205 -4.15 0.11 0.76
CA HIS A 205 -4.82 0.52 -0.47
C HIS A 205 -3.95 0.27 -1.71
N ILE A 206 -2.63 0.42 -1.56
CA ILE A 206 -1.63 0.13 -2.61
C ILE A 206 -1.45 -1.37 -2.75
N ALA A 207 -1.19 -2.11 -1.67
CA ALA A 207 -0.86 -3.53 -1.70
C ALA A 207 -1.97 -4.45 -2.29
N ARG A 208 -3.20 -3.93 -2.43
CA ARG A 208 -4.32 -4.65 -3.07
C ARG A 208 -4.29 -4.65 -4.60
N HIS A 209 -3.43 -3.84 -5.20
CA HIS A 209 -3.11 -3.89 -6.63
C HIS A 209 -2.12 -5.02 -6.85
N ARG A 210 -2.48 -6.04 -7.63
CA ARG A 210 -1.73 -7.31 -7.64
C ARG A 210 -0.69 -7.38 -8.74
N MET A 211 -0.82 -6.56 -9.78
CA MET A 211 0.13 -6.52 -10.90
C MET A 211 1.20 -5.46 -10.64
N GLN A 212 1.88 -5.58 -9.51
CA GLN A 212 2.96 -4.69 -9.08
C GLN A 212 4.05 -5.49 -8.35
N SER A 213 5.22 -4.87 -8.16
CA SER A 213 6.34 -5.40 -7.39
C SER A 213 6.65 -4.52 -6.18
N PRO A 214 5.93 -4.65 -5.06
CA PRO A 214 6.09 -3.77 -3.91
C PRO A 214 7.20 -4.28 -2.98
N VAL A 215 8.10 -3.39 -2.59
CA VAL A 215 9.06 -3.58 -1.51
C VAL A 215 8.57 -2.77 -0.31
N ILE A 216 8.13 -3.50 0.72
CA ILE A 216 7.58 -2.94 1.95
C ILE A 216 8.55 -3.28 3.08
N PRO A 217 9.07 -2.28 3.81
CA PRO A 217 9.95 -2.55 4.94
C PRO A 217 9.19 -3.27 6.06
N SER A 218 9.89 -4.15 6.76
CA SER A 218 9.39 -4.75 8.00
C SER A 218 9.27 -3.68 9.07
N LEU A 219 8.05 -3.43 9.55
CA LEU A 219 7.79 -2.44 10.60
C LEU A 219 8.55 -2.76 11.90
N ALA A 220 8.77 -4.04 12.19
CA ALA A 220 9.54 -4.46 13.36
C ALA A 220 11.02 -4.05 13.24
N ASP A 221 11.59 -4.13 12.02
CA ASP A 221 13.01 -3.88 11.79
C ASP A 221 13.32 -2.40 11.58
N VAL A 222 12.48 -1.69 10.82
CA VAL A 222 12.67 -0.26 10.58
C VAL A 222 12.22 0.59 11.76
N GLY A 223 11.44 0.04 12.68
CA GLY A 223 10.91 0.73 13.84
C GLY A 223 9.87 1.80 13.51
N LYS A 224 9.43 2.54 14.52
CA LYS A 224 8.27 3.42 14.42
C LYS A 224 8.65 4.83 13.96
N SER A 225 7.94 5.33 12.95
CA SER A 225 8.08 6.71 12.44
C SER A 225 7.63 7.74 13.48
N GLU A 226 8.44 8.78 13.69
CA GLU A 226 8.02 9.98 14.44
C GLU A 226 6.99 10.78 13.64
N ASN A 227 6.96 10.60 12.31
CA ASN A 227 5.96 11.19 11.44
C ASN A 227 4.65 10.40 11.48
N PHE A 228 3.55 11.15 11.41
CA PHE A 228 2.21 10.61 11.31
C PHE A 228 1.31 11.54 10.50
N VAL A 229 0.29 10.96 9.88
CA VAL A 229 -0.67 11.71 9.07
C VAL A 229 -1.54 12.58 9.98
N ILE A 230 -1.76 13.83 9.58
CA ILE A 230 -2.71 14.74 10.22
C ILE A 230 -3.75 15.19 9.17
N PRO A 231 -5.01 14.71 9.27
CA PRO A 231 -6.08 15.12 8.37
C PRO A 231 -6.40 16.62 8.43
N GLU A 232 -6.77 17.21 7.29
CA GLU A 232 -7.15 18.64 7.19
C GLU A 232 -8.36 19.00 8.08
N THR A 233 -9.29 18.05 8.27
CA THR A 233 -10.45 18.20 9.17
C THR A 233 -10.04 18.40 10.63
N ILE A 234 -8.90 17.83 11.03
CA ILE A 234 -8.33 17.95 12.37
C ILE A 234 -7.44 19.19 12.48
N LYS A 235 -6.60 19.46 11.47
CA LYS A 235 -5.70 20.63 11.43
C LYS A 235 -6.42 21.95 11.67
N LYS A 236 -7.63 22.10 11.12
CA LYS A 236 -8.44 23.32 11.24
C LYS A 236 -8.97 23.60 12.65
N ARG A 237 -8.90 22.63 13.58
CA ARG A 237 -9.52 22.72 14.90
C ARG A 237 -8.46 22.55 15.99
N LYS A 238 -7.93 23.67 16.49
CA LYS A 238 -6.77 23.72 17.42
C LYS A 238 -6.90 22.76 18.62
N GLU A 239 -8.05 22.72 19.28
CA GLU A 239 -8.28 21.84 20.43
C GLU A 239 -8.20 20.35 20.06
N LEU A 240 -8.84 19.96 18.96
CA LEU A 240 -8.82 18.58 18.48
C LEU A 240 -7.44 18.18 17.97
N LEU A 241 -6.71 19.12 17.37
CA LEU A 241 -5.33 18.91 16.94
C LEU A 241 -4.40 18.61 18.12
N HIS A 242 -4.56 19.32 19.24
CA HIS A 242 -3.79 19.04 20.46
C HIS A 242 -4.09 17.62 20.97
N LEU A 243 -5.37 17.26 21.10
CA LEU A 243 -5.78 15.93 21.52
C LEU A 243 -5.26 14.83 20.57
N TYR A 244 -5.30 15.08 19.26
CA TYR A 244 -4.79 14.17 18.24
C TYR A 244 -3.28 13.96 18.38
N LYS A 245 -2.49 15.03 18.48
CA LYS A 245 -1.04 14.94 18.69
C LYS A 245 -0.68 14.25 20.00
N GLU A 246 -1.46 14.46 21.06
CA GLU A 246 -1.27 13.77 22.34
C GLU A 246 -1.44 12.25 22.22
N ALA A 247 -2.36 11.76 21.40
CA ALA A 247 -2.53 10.33 21.13
C ALA A 247 -1.25 9.71 20.54
N PHE A 248 -0.66 10.35 19.52
CA PHE A 248 0.61 9.91 18.93
C PHE A 248 1.76 10.03 19.92
N ARG A 249 1.85 11.11 20.69
CA ARG A 249 2.90 11.29 21.71
C ARG A 249 2.88 10.20 22.79
N ARG A 250 1.70 9.82 23.28
CA ARG A 250 1.56 8.74 24.27
C ARG A 250 1.94 7.38 23.70
N SER A 251 1.48 7.09 22.49
CA SER A 251 1.86 5.89 21.75
C SER A 251 3.37 5.83 21.50
N GLU A 252 4.01 6.97 21.21
CA GLU A 252 5.45 7.06 21.03
C GLU A 252 6.24 6.87 22.32
N SER A 253 5.80 7.49 23.42
CA SER A 253 6.40 7.25 24.74
C SER A 253 6.30 5.77 25.16
N LEU A 254 5.20 5.10 24.80
CA LEU A 254 5.02 3.68 25.05
C LEU A 254 5.99 2.84 24.22
N TYR A 255 6.15 3.14 22.92
CA TYR A 255 7.10 2.48 22.04
C TYR A 255 8.55 2.61 22.56
N LYS A 256 8.99 3.83 22.89
CA LYS A 256 10.33 4.06 23.46
C LYS A 256 10.56 3.29 24.77
N LYS A 257 9.51 3.11 25.59
CA LYS A 257 9.56 2.27 26.79
C LYS A 257 9.65 0.78 26.50
N PHE A 258 8.93 0.28 25.49
CA PHE A 258 9.07 -1.12 25.05
C PHE A 258 10.51 -1.42 24.66
N LEU A 259 11.14 -0.52 23.89
CA LEU A 259 12.55 -0.65 23.51
C LEU A 259 13.49 -0.62 24.73
N ALA A 260 13.28 0.33 25.65
CA ALA A 260 14.10 0.45 26.86
C ALA A 260 13.99 -0.77 27.79
N SER A 261 12.79 -1.37 27.89
CA SER A 261 12.54 -2.62 28.62
C SER A 261 12.94 -3.88 27.84
N ARG A 262 13.60 -3.76 26.68
CA ARG A 262 14.03 -4.88 25.81
C ARG A 262 12.90 -5.82 25.38
N VAL A 263 11.68 -5.28 25.24
CA VAL A 263 10.56 -6.01 24.65
C VAL A 263 10.92 -6.35 23.19
N PRO A 264 10.62 -7.59 22.71
CA PRO A 264 10.90 -7.97 21.33
C PRO A 264 10.34 -6.98 20.30
N LYS A 265 11.08 -6.76 19.21
CA LYS A 265 10.69 -5.81 18.15
C LYS A 265 9.34 -6.16 17.53
N GLU A 266 9.04 -7.44 17.42
CA GLU A 266 7.77 -7.99 16.93
C GLU A 266 6.61 -7.70 17.89
N THR A 267 6.87 -7.53 19.18
CA THR A 267 5.88 -7.08 20.16
C THR A 267 5.75 -5.56 20.18
N ALA A 268 6.82 -4.82 19.88
CA ALA A 268 6.80 -3.36 19.84
C ALA A 268 5.86 -2.80 18.75
N ILE A 269 5.60 -3.55 17.66
CA ILE A 269 4.69 -3.10 16.60
C ILE A 269 3.24 -2.90 17.08
N TYR A 270 2.83 -3.54 18.19
CA TYR A 270 1.48 -3.41 18.75
C TYR A 270 1.23 -2.03 19.37
N THR A 271 2.25 -1.17 19.42
CA THR A 271 2.13 0.24 19.82
C THR A 271 1.81 1.16 18.64
N TYR A 272 1.87 0.68 17.39
CA TYR A 272 1.65 1.49 16.20
C TYR A 272 0.19 1.93 16.10
N LEU A 273 0.00 3.14 15.60
CA LEU A 273 -1.29 3.69 15.25
C LEU A 273 -1.47 3.64 13.74
N SER A 274 -2.72 3.65 13.29
CA SER A 274 -3.06 3.62 11.87
C SER A 274 -2.43 4.81 11.12
N GLY A 275 -2.31 5.97 11.76
CA GLY A 275 -1.69 7.16 11.16
C GLY A 275 -0.17 7.17 11.12
N ASN A 276 0.51 6.17 11.70
CA ASN A 276 1.96 6.07 11.52
C ASN A 276 2.31 5.84 10.06
N THR A 277 3.46 6.34 9.63
CA THR A 277 3.87 6.32 8.22
C THR A 277 5.01 5.35 7.95
N THR A 278 5.11 4.93 6.70
CA THR A 278 6.22 4.15 6.15
C THR A 278 6.51 4.59 4.72
N ASP A 279 7.73 4.29 4.26
CA ASP A 279 8.14 4.46 2.87
C ASP A 279 8.07 3.10 2.18
N ILE A 280 7.73 3.08 0.90
CA ILE A 280 7.74 1.87 0.06
C ILE A 280 8.35 2.17 -1.30
N ILE A 281 8.80 1.11 -1.96
CA ILE A 281 9.10 1.13 -3.40
C ILE A 281 8.10 0.22 -4.09
N THR A 282 7.61 0.60 -5.26
CA THR A 282 6.80 -0.30 -6.07
C THR A 282 7.03 -0.05 -7.55
N THR A 283 6.98 -1.12 -8.35
CA THR A 283 7.01 -1.06 -9.80
C THR A 283 5.68 -1.52 -10.37
N MET A 284 5.10 -0.73 -11.27
CA MET A 284 3.88 -1.05 -12.02
C MET A 284 4.11 -0.86 -13.51
N ASN A 285 3.55 -1.74 -14.33
CA ASN A 285 3.50 -1.50 -15.78
C ASN A 285 2.40 -0.51 -16.15
N ALA A 286 2.42 0.03 -17.37
CA ALA A 286 1.48 1.06 -17.80
C ALA A 286 0.02 0.57 -17.74
N ARG A 287 -0.24 -0.71 -18.01
CA ARG A 287 -1.57 -1.32 -17.88
C ARG A 287 -2.08 -1.28 -16.44
N GLU A 288 -1.24 -1.69 -15.49
CA GLU A 288 -1.59 -1.62 -14.07
C GLU A 288 -1.74 -0.16 -13.61
N LEU A 289 -0.90 0.76 -14.09
CA LEU A 289 -1.05 2.18 -13.77
C LEU A 289 -2.39 2.74 -14.28
N TYR A 290 -2.84 2.37 -15.48
CA TYR A 290 -4.17 2.70 -15.97
C TYR A 290 -5.28 2.20 -15.04
N HIS A 291 -5.16 0.94 -14.57
CA HIS A 291 -6.10 0.37 -13.61
C HIS A 291 -6.07 1.10 -12.25
N PHE A 292 -4.86 1.33 -11.74
CA PHE A 292 -4.57 1.99 -10.47
C PHE A 292 -5.13 3.40 -10.48
N PHE A 293 -4.81 4.22 -11.49
CA PHE A 293 -5.32 5.57 -11.62
C PHE A 293 -6.83 5.57 -11.73
N GLY A 294 -7.40 4.68 -12.55
CA GLY A 294 -8.86 4.55 -12.70
C GLY A 294 -9.61 4.39 -11.38
N LEU A 295 -9.00 3.70 -10.39
CA LEU A 295 -9.58 3.47 -9.07
C LEU A 295 -9.15 4.50 -8.02
N ARG A 296 -7.89 4.92 -8.02
CA ARG A 296 -7.27 5.68 -6.92
C ARG A 296 -7.29 7.19 -7.11
N THR A 297 -7.47 7.68 -8.34
CA THR A 297 -7.66 9.12 -8.62
C THR A 297 -9.13 9.56 -8.52
N CYS A 298 -10.04 8.61 -8.28
CA CYS A 298 -11.47 8.85 -8.07
C CYS A 298 -11.74 9.61 -6.77
N ASN A 299 -12.72 10.52 -6.76
CA ASN A 299 -13.12 11.29 -5.56
C ASN A 299 -13.68 10.43 -4.42
N ARG A 300 -13.98 9.15 -4.66
CA ARG A 300 -14.40 8.19 -3.63
C ARG A 300 -13.25 7.43 -3.00
N ALA A 301 -12.08 7.48 -3.63
CA ALA A 301 -10.89 6.92 -3.01
C ALA A 301 -10.56 7.75 -1.78
N GLN A 302 -10.01 7.09 -0.76
CA GLN A 302 -9.52 7.76 0.44
C GLN A 302 -8.51 8.85 0.03
N TRP A 303 -8.62 10.02 0.64
CA TRP A 303 -7.97 11.24 0.15
C TRP A 303 -6.44 11.11 0.05
N GLU A 304 -5.80 10.35 0.94
CA GLU A 304 -4.33 10.19 0.94
C GLU A 304 -3.85 9.37 -0.26
N ILE A 305 -4.45 8.21 -0.52
CA ILE A 305 -4.10 7.40 -1.70
C ILE A 305 -4.43 8.13 -3.00
N LYS A 306 -5.45 9.00 -2.99
CA LYS A 306 -5.76 9.87 -4.11
C LYS A 306 -4.64 10.87 -4.38
N VAL A 307 -4.11 11.52 -3.34
CA VAL A 307 -2.96 12.44 -3.47
C VAL A 307 -1.73 11.71 -4.03
N VAL A 308 -1.45 10.49 -3.56
CA VAL A 308 -0.35 9.67 -4.09
C VAL A 308 -0.58 9.35 -5.57
N ALA A 309 -1.78 8.88 -5.94
CA ALA A 309 -2.10 8.51 -7.31
C ALA A 309 -2.07 9.70 -8.28
N ASP A 310 -2.57 10.87 -7.87
CA ASP A 310 -2.51 12.09 -8.68
C ASP A 310 -1.06 12.51 -8.95
N ARG A 311 -0.17 12.41 -7.96
CA ARG A 311 1.26 12.73 -8.12
C ARG A 311 1.97 11.72 -9.02
N MET A 312 1.69 10.43 -8.85
CA MET A 312 2.20 9.39 -9.75
C MET A 312 1.77 9.67 -11.19
N LEU A 313 0.50 10.07 -11.41
CA LEU A 313 -0.03 10.41 -12.74
C LEU A 313 0.73 11.58 -13.39
N VAL A 314 0.96 12.66 -12.64
CA VAL A 314 1.75 13.82 -13.12
C VAL A 314 3.15 13.38 -13.57
N LEU A 315 3.84 12.59 -12.75
CA LEU A 315 5.19 12.12 -13.05
C LEU A 315 5.24 11.27 -14.33
N VAL A 316 4.29 10.34 -14.50
CA VAL A 316 4.28 9.49 -15.70
C VAL A 316 3.85 10.21 -16.96
N LYS A 317 2.97 11.23 -16.85
CA LYS A 317 2.65 12.11 -17.98
C LYS A 317 3.88 12.91 -18.44
N GLY A 318 4.79 13.25 -17.53
CA GLY A 318 6.04 13.92 -17.88
C GLY A 318 7.00 13.08 -18.71
N VAL A 319 6.96 11.75 -18.59
CA VAL A 319 7.90 10.84 -19.29
C VAL A 319 7.27 10.04 -20.44
N ALA A 320 5.95 9.83 -20.42
CA ALA A 320 5.20 9.09 -21.43
C ALA A 320 3.83 9.75 -21.69
N PRO A 321 3.83 10.99 -22.22
CA PRO A 321 2.65 11.82 -22.36
C PRO A 321 1.56 11.21 -23.24
N VAL A 322 1.92 10.54 -24.34
CA VAL A 322 0.99 9.87 -25.24
C VAL A 322 0.34 8.70 -24.52
N ILE A 323 1.15 7.81 -23.89
CA ILE A 323 0.63 6.65 -23.14
C ILE A 323 -0.38 7.10 -22.09
N PHE A 324 -0.09 8.16 -21.31
CA PHE A 324 -0.93 8.57 -20.18
C PHE A 324 -1.87 9.75 -20.48
N LYS A 325 -2.00 10.17 -21.75
CA LYS A 325 -2.87 11.28 -22.19
C LYS A 325 -4.30 11.16 -21.65
N LYS A 326 -4.85 9.94 -21.69
CA LYS A 326 -6.22 9.60 -21.26
C LYS A 326 -6.28 8.92 -19.88
N ALA A 327 -5.16 8.86 -19.16
CA ALA A 327 -5.11 8.26 -17.83
C ALA A 327 -5.68 9.20 -16.76
N GLY A 328 -6.23 8.61 -15.70
CA GLY A 328 -6.96 9.33 -14.66
C GLY A 328 -8.15 8.51 -14.16
N PRO A 329 -9.16 9.14 -13.54
CA PRO A 329 -10.30 8.41 -13.01
C PRO A 329 -11.14 7.87 -14.16
N ARG A 330 -11.76 6.69 -13.96
CA ARG A 330 -12.51 6.00 -15.02
C ARG A 330 -13.55 6.89 -15.70
N CYS A 331 -14.14 7.84 -14.98
CA CYS A 331 -15.17 8.72 -15.54
C CYS A 331 -14.65 9.71 -16.60
N ILE A 332 -13.36 10.02 -16.59
CA ILE A 332 -12.71 10.80 -17.67
C ILE A 332 -12.52 9.91 -18.89
N ARG A 333 -11.95 8.72 -18.69
CA ARG A 333 -11.68 7.77 -19.77
C ARG A 333 -12.96 7.27 -20.45
N LEU A 334 -14.02 7.00 -19.68
CA LEU A 334 -15.28 6.45 -20.19
C LEU A 334 -16.28 7.52 -20.64
N GLY A 335 -16.05 8.79 -20.29
CA GLY A 335 -17.01 9.87 -20.53
C GLY A 335 -18.23 9.90 -19.58
N TYR A 336 -18.47 8.85 -18.79
CA TYR A 336 -19.53 8.77 -17.77
C TYR A 336 -19.03 8.12 -16.47
N CYS A 337 -19.72 8.32 -15.34
CA CYS A 337 -19.34 7.70 -14.07
C CYS A 337 -19.80 6.24 -13.99
N PRO A 338 -18.88 5.25 -13.92
CA PRO A 338 -19.26 3.83 -13.89
C PRO A 338 -19.78 3.38 -12.51
N GLU A 339 -19.74 4.24 -11.49
CA GLU A 339 -20.15 3.89 -10.12
C GLU A 339 -21.67 3.95 -9.90
N GLY A 340 -22.45 4.39 -10.90
CA GLY A 340 -23.90 4.43 -10.86
C GLY A 340 -24.44 5.19 -9.64
N LYS A 341 -25.25 4.52 -8.82
CA LYS A 341 -25.82 5.07 -7.57
C LYS A 341 -24.77 5.58 -6.59
N LYS A 342 -23.54 5.09 -6.68
CA LYS A 342 -22.43 5.53 -5.84
C LYS A 342 -21.59 6.61 -6.52
N SER A 343 -22.09 7.31 -7.54
CA SER A 343 -21.40 8.45 -8.15
C SER A 343 -21.16 9.56 -7.13
N CYS A 344 -20.04 10.28 -7.28
CA CYS A 344 -19.78 11.48 -6.48
C CYS A 344 -20.54 12.72 -6.98
N GLY A 345 -21.24 12.63 -8.11
CA GLY A 345 -22.03 13.74 -8.69
C GLY A 345 -21.21 14.88 -9.29
N LYS A 346 -19.88 14.77 -9.33
CA LYS A 346 -18.94 15.86 -9.66
C LYS A 346 -18.20 15.65 -10.98
N LEU A 347 -18.86 15.14 -12.01
CA LEU A 347 -18.19 14.77 -13.28
C LEU A 347 -17.49 15.97 -13.93
N ASP A 348 -18.15 17.13 -13.98
CA ASP A 348 -17.61 18.31 -14.66
C ASP A 348 -16.44 18.94 -13.88
N GLU A 349 -16.50 18.97 -12.54
CA GLU A 349 -15.36 19.36 -11.70
C GLU A 349 -14.16 18.45 -11.94
N VAL A 350 -14.39 17.13 -12.05
CA VAL A 350 -13.34 16.15 -12.33
C VAL A 350 -12.78 16.38 -13.74
N ARG A 351 -13.61 16.62 -14.75
CA ARG A 351 -13.16 16.92 -16.12
C ARG A 351 -12.24 18.13 -16.16
N LYS A 352 -12.65 19.23 -15.54
CA LYS A 352 -11.83 20.45 -15.47
C LYS A 352 -10.48 20.20 -14.79
N ARG A 353 -10.48 19.48 -13.66
CA ARG A 353 -9.23 19.17 -12.95
C ARG A 353 -8.26 18.33 -13.78
N TYR A 354 -8.72 17.28 -14.44
CA TYR A 354 -7.84 16.36 -15.18
C TYR A 354 -7.51 16.83 -16.60
N SER A 355 -8.10 17.93 -17.07
CA SER A 355 -7.59 18.63 -18.26
C SER A 355 -6.40 19.54 -17.96
N GLU A 356 -6.20 19.92 -16.69
CA GLU A 356 -5.10 20.78 -16.23
C GLU A 356 -3.89 19.98 -15.68
N ILE A 357 -4.09 18.68 -15.41
CA ILE A 357 -3.07 17.70 -14.99
C ILE A 357 -2.64 16.90 -16.21
#